data_AF-A0A0D7AE26-F1
#
_entry.id   AF-A0A0D7AE26-F1
#
_cell.length_a   1.000
_cell.length_b   1.000
_cell.length_c   1.000
_cell.angle_alpha   90.00
_cell.angle_beta   90.00
_cell.angle_gamma   90.00
#
_symmetry.space_group_name_H-M   'P 1'
#
loop_
_entity.id
_entity.type
_entity.pdbx_description
1 polymer ?
#
loop_
_entity_poly.entity_id
_entity_poly.type
_entity_poly.pdbx_seq_one_letter_code
_entity_poly.pdbx_strand_id
1 'polypeptide(L)'
;MFVLPAACPLTQSVVDVEAFDKLQRSLSDIPLDVARLVLEFAAHSDRATAASLTLVSHAVSYWIHPILYHCVVLRTVRDNRLLERTLREALSLSPSSVKASVQALAASGGCVLPDTRLLRECCPQLRRLHIYNDMGFLLRCSALFPDTLEELVICGPDLTSCDVPKLMSAPPSADFPVTPSAFPSLKRFAWCYRLAGEAVVEDLVQTLRIMLRVRSLRVALVMLVTPHSVDNVIKVARAVTDADDRAVIITRETSDVDLHAVFDTNAWEGDGTDSLWRLAGKSLP
;
A
#
# COMPACT_ATOMS: atom_id res chain seq x y z
N MET A 1 2.19 11.53 -6.55
CA MET A 1 1.13 12.09 -5.67
C MET A 1 -0.21 12.05 -6.42
N PHE A 2 -1.11 11.10 -6.13
CA PHE A 2 -2.50 11.19 -6.58
C PHE A 2 -3.24 12.13 -5.63
N VAL A 3 -3.40 13.37 -6.05
CA VAL A 3 -4.60 14.14 -5.73
C VAL A 3 -5.53 13.81 -6.88
N LEU A 4 -6.67 13.15 -6.62
CA LEU A 4 -7.71 13.13 -7.64
C LEU A 4 -7.99 14.58 -8.02
N PRO A 5 -7.86 14.97 -9.30
CA PRO A 5 -7.90 16.37 -9.67
C PRO A 5 -9.20 16.95 -9.14
N ALA A 6 -9.10 17.77 -8.08
CA ALA A 6 -10.10 18.78 -7.83
C ALA A 6 -10.15 19.55 -9.13
N ALA A 7 -11.28 19.48 -9.84
CA ALA A 7 -11.51 20.06 -11.15
C ALA A 7 -10.58 21.27 -11.31
N CYS A 8 -9.46 21.06 -12.02
CA CYS A 8 -8.54 22.16 -12.26
C CYS A 8 -9.41 23.23 -12.90
N PRO A 9 -9.47 24.46 -12.38
CA PRO A 9 -9.95 25.54 -13.20
C PRO A 9 -9.04 25.48 -14.42
N LEU A 10 -9.61 25.07 -15.56
CA LEU A 10 -8.95 25.11 -16.84
C LEU A 10 -8.68 26.59 -17.09
N THR A 11 -7.60 27.11 -16.52
CA THR A 11 -6.89 28.23 -17.10
C THR A 11 -6.54 27.72 -18.48
N GLN A 12 -7.33 28.14 -19.46
CA GLN A 12 -7.03 28.01 -20.88
C GLN A 12 -5.69 28.71 -21.11
N SER A 13 -4.58 28.04 -20.77
CA SER A 13 -3.32 28.30 -21.43
C SER A 13 -3.63 27.98 -22.87
N VAL A 14 -3.63 29.00 -23.72
CA VAL A 14 -3.72 28.87 -25.17
C VAL A 14 -2.64 27.86 -25.53
N VAL A 15 -3.05 26.61 -25.74
CA VAL A 15 -2.17 25.58 -26.25
C VAL A 15 -1.81 26.08 -27.63
N ASP A 16 -0.54 26.41 -27.80
CA ASP A 16 -0.01 26.90 -29.07
C ASP A 16 -0.31 25.82 -30.13
N VAL A 17 -1.33 26.08 -30.94
CA VAL A 17 -1.84 25.14 -31.95
C VAL A 17 -0.72 24.76 -32.91
N GLU A 18 0.23 25.67 -33.14
CA GLU A 18 1.39 25.42 -33.98
C GLU A 18 2.38 24.42 -33.34
N ALA A 19 2.54 24.47 -32.01
CA ALA A 19 3.33 23.51 -31.28
C ALA A 19 2.68 22.12 -31.31
N PHE A 20 1.35 22.03 -31.20
CA PHE A 20 0.62 20.76 -31.28
C PHE A 20 0.73 20.12 -32.66
N ASP A 21 0.58 20.90 -33.74
CA ASP A 21 0.72 20.42 -35.12
C ASP A 21 2.15 19.93 -35.43
N LYS A 22 3.18 20.64 -34.94
CA LYS A 22 4.57 20.19 -35.05
C LYS A 22 4.80 18.88 -34.29
N LEU A 23 4.21 18.74 -33.11
CA LEU A 23 4.35 17.55 -32.29
C LEU A 23 3.64 16.34 -32.94
N GLN A 24 2.45 16.55 -33.50
CA GLN A 24 1.70 15.51 -34.21
C GLN A 24 2.45 15.03 -35.46
N ARG A 25 3.06 15.93 -36.25
CA ARG A 25 3.91 15.56 -37.38
C ARG A 25 5.21 14.86 -36.94
N SER A 26 5.83 15.33 -35.86
CA SER A 26 7.05 14.69 -35.35
C SER A 26 6.79 13.29 -34.83
N LEU A 27 5.61 13.05 -34.22
CA LEU A 27 5.22 11.73 -33.74
C LEU A 27 4.83 10.78 -34.87
N SER A 28 4.31 11.27 -36.00
CA SER A 28 4.00 10.41 -37.15
C SER A 28 5.24 9.88 -37.86
N ASP A 29 6.39 10.54 -37.71
CA ASP A 29 7.65 10.14 -38.34
C ASP A 29 8.50 9.22 -37.44
N ILE A 30 8.12 9.06 -36.16
CA ILE A 30 8.83 8.22 -35.21
C ILE A 30 8.26 6.80 -35.25
N PRO A 31 9.11 5.75 -35.25
CA PRO A 31 8.64 4.38 -35.11
C PRO A 31 7.76 4.20 -33.87
N LEU A 32 6.63 3.49 -34.04
CA LEU A 32 5.61 3.32 -33.00
C LEU A 32 6.19 2.88 -31.64
N ASP A 33 7.16 1.96 -31.66
CA ASP A 33 7.80 1.44 -30.46
C ASP A 33 8.61 2.51 -29.71
N VAL A 34 9.25 3.43 -30.44
CA VAL A 34 10.01 4.55 -29.86
C VAL A 34 9.05 5.56 -29.25
N ALA A 35 7.97 5.91 -29.95
CA ALA A 35 6.94 6.80 -29.42
C ALA A 35 6.31 6.23 -28.15
N ARG A 36 5.98 4.93 -28.15
CA ARG A 36 5.49 4.21 -26.98
C ARG A 36 6.49 4.28 -25.81
N LEU A 37 7.76 3.97 -26.03
CA LEU A 37 8.80 4.02 -24.99
C LEU A 37 8.94 5.42 -24.38
N VAL A 38 8.91 6.48 -25.19
CA VAL A 38 8.96 7.87 -24.69
C VAL A 38 7.74 8.19 -23.84
N LEU A 39 6.54 7.81 -24.28
CA LEU A 39 5.30 8.04 -23.53
C LEU A 39 5.25 7.23 -22.23
N GLU A 40 5.69 5.97 -22.25
CA GLU A 40 5.80 5.16 -21.04
C GLU A 40 6.83 5.74 -20.08
N PHE A 41 7.99 6.19 -20.56
CA PHE A 41 9.01 6.86 -19.74
C PHE A 41 8.48 8.16 -19.12
N ALA A 42 7.80 8.98 -19.91
CA ALA A 42 7.14 10.19 -19.43
C ALA A 42 6.08 9.85 -18.38
N ALA A 43 5.33 8.76 -18.56
CA ALA A 43 4.32 8.32 -17.61
C ALA A 43 4.88 7.85 -16.26
N HIS A 44 6.07 7.25 -16.26
CA HIS A 44 6.79 6.90 -15.03
C HIS A 44 7.35 8.14 -14.33
N SER A 45 7.84 9.11 -15.10
CA SER A 45 8.51 10.30 -14.56
C SER A 45 7.54 11.35 -14.03
N ASP A 46 6.41 11.54 -14.72
CA ASP A 46 5.37 12.50 -14.37
C ASP A 46 3.97 11.94 -14.64
N ARG A 47 3.33 11.46 -13.57
CA ARG A 47 1.96 10.94 -13.61
C ARG A 47 0.91 11.99 -14.00
N ALA A 48 1.11 13.26 -13.69
CA ALA A 48 0.13 14.30 -14.04
C ALA A 48 0.11 14.51 -15.55
N THR A 49 1.30 14.63 -16.17
CA THR A 49 1.44 14.66 -17.62
C THR A 49 0.91 13.37 -18.25
N ALA A 50 1.19 12.19 -17.68
CA ALA A 50 0.63 10.94 -18.19
C ALA A 50 -0.90 10.92 -18.20
N ALA A 51 -1.55 11.44 -17.16
CA ALA A 51 -3.01 11.55 -17.11
C ALA A 51 -3.57 12.49 -18.19
N SER A 52 -2.83 13.53 -18.59
CA SER A 52 -3.21 14.34 -19.75
C SER A 52 -2.97 13.61 -21.07
N LEU A 53 -1.89 12.84 -21.18
CA LEU A 53 -1.56 12.07 -22.38
C LEU A 53 -2.60 10.99 -22.71
N THR A 54 -3.28 10.41 -21.72
CA THR A 54 -4.36 9.43 -21.98
C THR A 54 -5.54 10.04 -22.74
N LEU A 55 -5.67 11.37 -22.78
CA LEU A 55 -6.72 12.07 -23.52
C LEU A 55 -6.36 12.33 -24.98
N VAL A 56 -5.11 12.13 -25.39
CA VAL A 56 -4.62 12.44 -26.75
C VAL A 56 -5.16 11.44 -27.77
N SER A 57 -5.12 10.16 -27.46
CA SER A 57 -5.70 9.11 -28.31
C SER A 57 -5.95 7.82 -27.54
N HIS A 58 -6.80 6.95 -28.09
CA HIS A 58 -7.08 5.64 -27.48
C HIS A 58 -5.84 4.74 -27.40
N ALA A 59 -4.93 4.81 -28.39
CA ALA A 59 -3.69 4.04 -28.37
C ALA A 59 -2.76 4.48 -27.23
N VAL A 60 -2.61 5.80 -27.06
CA VAL A 60 -1.82 6.38 -25.95
C VAL A 60 -2.45 6.03 -24.60
N SER A 61 -3.78 6.14 -24.49
CA SER A 61 -4.52 5.72 -23.29
C SER A 61 -4.25 4.25 -22.94
N TYR A 62 -4.30 3.36 -23.93
CA TYR A 62 -4.04 1.94 -23.75
C TYR A 62 -2.62 1.64 -23.25
N TRP A 63 -1.60 2.36 -23.72
CA TRP A 63 -0.22 2.19 -23.24
C TRP A 63 0.01 2.78 -21.84
N ILE A 64 -0.60 3.93 -21.54
CA ILE A 64 -0.33 4.68 -20.32
C ILE A 64 -1.20 4.22 -19.13
N HIS A 65 -2.44 3.79 -19.35
CA HIS A 65 -3.34 3.36 -18.27
C HIS A 65 -2.73 2.32 -17.32
N PRO A 66 -2.07 1.25 -17.81
CA PRO A 66 -1.45 0.27 -16.92
C PRO A 66 -0.39 0.87 -15.99
N ILE A 67 0.35 1.89 -16.46
CA ILE A 67 1.40 2.57 -15.69
C ILE A 67 0.79 3.50 -14.65
N LEU A 68 -0.21 4.28 -15.05
CA LEU A 68 -0.93 5.19 -14.16
C LEU A 68 -1.57 4.46 -12.98
N TYR A 69 -2.25 3.35 -13.26
CA TYR A 69 -2.97 2.59 -12.26
C TYR A 69 -2.15 1.47 -11.61
N HIS A 70 -0.87 1.30 -11.98
CA HIS A 70 0.00 0.29 -11.37
C HIS A 70 0.05 0.42 -9.84
N CYS A 71 0.15 1.65 -9.35
CA CYS A 71 0.14 1.98 -7.92
C CYS A 71 -0.90 3.07 -7.66
N VAL A 72 -1.89 2.75 -6.83
CA VAL A 72 -2.94 3.68 -6.40
C VAL A 72 -2.69 4.04 -4.94
N VAL A 73 -2.53 5.33 -4.66
CA VAL A 73 -2.36 5.85 -3.30
C VAL A 73 -3.58 6.69 -2.94
N LEU A 74 -4.36 6.22 -1.98
CA LEU A 74 -5.51 6.90 -1.41
C LEU A 74 -5.06 7.70 -0.19
N ARG A 75 -5.23 9.02 -0.24
CA ARG A 75 -4.81 9.92 0.85
C ARG A 75 -6.00 10.53 1.57
N THR A 76 -7.12 10.65 0.88
CA THR A 76 -8.34 11.26 1.39
C THR A 76 -9.54 10.32 1.24
N VAL A 77 -10.52 10.47 2.13
CA VAL A 77 -11.79 9.73 2.05
C VAL A 77 -12.47 9.94 0.69
N ARG A 78 -12.26 11.11 0.06
CA ARG A 78 -12.74 11.40 -1.29
C ARG A 78 -12.09 10.49 -2.32
N ASP A 79 -10.78 10.26 -2.22
CA ASP A 79 -10.06 9.40 -3.16
C ASP A 79 -10.60 7.98 -3.14
N ASN A 80 -10.85 7.49 -1.93
CA ASN A 80 -11.41 6.19 -1.71
C ASN A 80 -12.80 6.03 -2.35
N ARG A 81 -13.70 6.99 -2.08
CA ARG A 81 -15.05 6.99 -2.67
C ARG A 81 -15.02 7.03 -4.19
N LEU A 82 -14.07 7.76 -4.77
CA LEU A 82 -13.91 7.84 -6.21
C LEU A 82 -13.40 6.51 -6.78
N LEU A 83 -12.37 5.91 -6.18
CA LEU A 83 -11.92 4.57 -6.55
C LEU A 83 -13.05 3.55 -6.45
N GLU A 84 -13.76 3.51 -5.31
CA GLU A 84 -14.83 2.57 -5.08
C GLU A 84 -15.98 2.71 -6.09
N ARG A 85 -16.35 3.94 -6.47
CA ARG A 85 -17.30 4.20 -7.56
C ARG A 85 -16.79 3.68 -8.89
N THR A 86 -15.54 4.02 -9.25
CA THR A 86 -14.92 3.55 -10.49
C THR A 86 -14.87 2.03 -10.56
N LEU A 87 -14.53 1.34 -9.46
CA LEU A 87 -14.52 -0.12 -9.40
C LEU A 87 -15.93 -0.73 -9.53
N ARG A 88 -16.96 -0.10 -8.95
CA ARG A 88 -18.36 -0.56 -9.12
C ARG A 88 -18.88 -0.34 -10.55
N GLU A 89 -18.61 0.82 -11.13
CA GLU A 89 -18.97 1.14 -12.52
C GLU A 89 -18.29 0.17 -13.48
N ALA A 90 -17.01 -0.11 -13.23
CA ALA A 90 -16.21 -1.09 -13.93
C ALA A 90 -16.83 -2.49 -13.94
N LEU A 91 -17.28 -2.98 -12.77
CA LEU A 91 -18.01 -4.25 -12.68
C LEU A 91 -19.31 -4.25 -13.48
N SER A 92 -20.02 -3.11 -13.52
CA SER A 92 -21.30 -3.00 -14.21
C SER A 92 -21.18 -2.97 -15.74
N LEU A 93 -20.12 -2.38 -16.29
CA LEU A 93 -19.93 -2.22 -17.73
C LEU A 93 -19.40 -3.49 -18.39
N SER A 94 -18.44 -4.16 -17.74
CA SER A 94 -17.87 -5.40 -18.25
C SER A 94 -16.90 -6.02 -17.22
N PRO A 95 -17.23 -7.19 -16.63
CA PRO A 95 -16.34 -7.85 -15.66
C PRO A 95 -15.00 -8.31 -16.26
N SER A 96 -14.89 -8.38 -17.60
CA SER A 96 -13.66 -8.77 -18.29
C SER A 96 -12.73 -7.60 -18.64
N SER A 97 -13.26 -6.40 -18.91
CA SER A 97 -12.47 -5.28 -19.43
C SER A 97 -11.84 -4.41 -18.34
N VAL A 98 -12.35 -4.47 -17.12
CA VAL A 98 -11.75 -3.78 -15.96
C VAL A 98 -11.14 -4.79 -15.00
N LYS A 99 -10.23 -5.60 -15.53
CA LYS A 99 -9.14 -6.10 -14.70
C LYS A 99 -8.21 -4.91 -14.51
N ALA A 100 -8.48 -4.14 -13.45
CA ALA A 100 -7.69 -2.97 -13.16
C ALA A 100 -6.22 -3.42 -13.05
N SER A 101 -5.32 -2.73 -13.75
CA SER A 101 -3.87 -3.00 -13.70
C SER A 101 -3.25 -2.62 -12.35
N VAL A 102 -4.07 -2.52 -11.30
CA VAL A 102 -3.68 -2.16 -9.94
C VAL A 102 -2.93 -3.34 -9.35
N GLN A 103 -1.62 -3.16 -9.23
CA GLN A 103 -0.72 -4.13 -8.61
C GLN A 103 -0.33 -3.70 -7.19
N ALA A 104 -0.40 -2.41 -6.89
CA ALA A 104 -0.17 -1.85 -5.58
C ALA A 104 -1.29 -0.88 -5.18
N LEU A 105 -1.81 -1.04 -3.96
CA LEU A 105 -2.79 -0.14 -3.36
C LEU A 105 -2.27 0.29 -1.99
N ALA A 106 -2.21 1.60 -1.76
CA ALA A 106 -1.89 2.18 -0.46
C ALA A 106 -3.05 3.07 -0.01
N ALA A 107 -3.49 2.94 1.24
CA ALA A 107 -4.53 3.78 1.83
C ALA A 107 -4.02 4.44 3.11
N SER A 108 -4.09 5.77 3.18
CA SER A 108 -3.57 6.59 4.29
C SER A 108 -4.54 7.70 4.68
N GLY A 109 -4.28 8.41 5.77
CA GLY A 109 -5.06 9.61 6.13
C GLY A 109 -6.49 9.32 6.60
N GLY A 110 -6.71 8.20 7.29
CA GLY A 110 -8.05 7.82 7.79
C GLY A 110 -9.01 7.36 6.69
N CYS A 111 -8.49 7.05 5.49
CA CYS A 111 -9.26 6.41 4.44
C CYS A 111 -9.68 5.01 4.86
N VAL A 112 -10.97 4.71 4.75
CA VAL A 112 -11.50 3.35 4.94
C VAL A 112 -11.29 2.57 3.66
N LEU A 113 -10.46 1.52 3.63
CA LEU A 113 -10.20 0.74 2.41
C LEU A 113 -11.52 0.29 1.73
N PRO A 114 -11.60 0.23 0.39
CA PRO A 114 -12.77 -0.34 -0.28
C PRO A 114 -13.06 -1.77 0.20
N ASP A 115 -14.29 -2.24 0.01
CA ASP A 115 -14.67 -3.61 0.34
C ASP A 115 -13.66 -4.61 -0.28
N THR A 116 -13.10 -5.47 0.56
CA THR A 116 -12.17 -6.53 0.15
C THR A 116 -12.72 -7.40 -0.97
N ARG A 117 -14.04 -7.64 -1.02
CA ARG A 117 -14.69 -8.35 -2.14
C ARG A 117 -14.56 -7.60 -3.45
N LEU A 118 -14.79 -6.30 -3.41
CA LEU A 118 -14.65 -5.42 -4.57
C LEU A 118 -13.19 -5.41 -5.06
N LEU A 119 -12.23 -5.33 -4.14
CA LEU A 119 -10.81 -5.42 -4.48
C LEU A 119 -10.45 -6.78 -5.08
N ARG A 120 -11.00 -7.88 -4.56
CA ARG A 120 -10.77 -9.23 -5.09
C ARG A 120 -11.29 -9.37 -6.52
N GLU A 121 -12.49 -8.88 -6.79
CA GLU A 121 -13.13 -9.00 -8.09
C GLU A 121 -12.51 -8.06 -9.14
N CYS A 122 -12.21 -6.82 -8.76
CA CYS A 122 -11.75 -5.79 -9.70
C CYS A 122 -10.23 -5.72 -9.86
N CYS A 123 -9.49 -6.11 -8.82
CA CYS A 123 -8.03 -6.02 -8.77
C CYS A 123 -7.39 -7.41 -8.58
N PRO A 124 -7.63 -8.38 -9.49
CA PRO A 124 -7.10 -9.74 -9.35
C PRO A 124 -5.58 -9.82 -9.46
N GLN A 125 -4.92 -8.74 -9.90
CA GLN A 125 -3.47 -8.62 -9.99
C GLN A 125 -2.84 -7.87 -8.81
N LEU A 126 -3.61 -7.52 -7.78
CA LEU A 126 -3.10 -6.79 -6.63
C LEU A 126 -2.09 -7.64 -5.85
N ARG A 127 -0.82 -7.25 -5.93
CA ARG A 127 0.30 -7.92 -5.25
C ARG A 127 0.68 -7.26 -3.94
N ARG A 128 0.46 -5.95 -3.83
CA ARG A 128 0.90 -5.14 -2.68
C ARG A 128 -0.27 -4.35 -2.11
N LEU A 129 -0.54 -4.50 -0.82
CA LEU A 129 -1.56 -3.75 -0.11
C LEU A 129 -1.00 -3.10 1.15
N HIS A 130 -1.17 -1.78 1.26
CA HIS A 130 -0.57 -0.95 2.29
C HIS A 130 -1.66 -0.13 2.96
N ILE A 131 -1.76 -0.21 4.28
CA ILE A 131 -2.90 0.34 5.01
C ILE A 131 -2.37 1.11 6.19
N TYR A 132 -2.63 2.41 6.21
CA TYR A 132 -2.18 3.33 7.23
C TYR A 132 -3.38 3.96 7.92
N ASN A 133 -3.41 3.84 9.25
CA ASN A 133 -4.40 4.44 10.14
C ASN A 133 -5.86 3.96 9.93
N ASP A 134 -6.09 2.74 9.45
CA ASP A 134 -7.44 2.13 9.37
C ASP A 134 -7.55 0.91 10.29
N MET A 135 -7.89 1.12 11.57
CA MET A 135 -8.16 0.02 12.50
C MET A 135 -9.42 -0.76 12.16
N GLY A 136 -10.41 -0.07 11.57
CA GLY A 136 -11.66 -0.70 11.18
C GLY A 136 -11.44 -1.78 10.13
N PHE A 137 -10.41 -1.63 9.30
CA PHE A 137 -10.00 -2.64 8.34
C PHE A 137 -9.68 -3.98 9.00
N LEU A 138 -8.81 -3.99 10.02
CA LEU A 138 -8.40 -5.23 10.69
C LEU A 138 -9.58 -6.00 11.27
N LEU A 139 -10.56 -5.28 11.81
CA LEU A 139 -11.77 -5.86 12.40
C LEU A 139 -12.76 -6.37 11.35
N ARG A 140 -12.76 -5.80 10.14
CA ARG A 140 -13.70 -6.14 9.05
C ARG A 140 -13.14 -7.14 8.04
N CYS A 141 -11.84 -7.39 8.07
CA CYS A 141 -11.16 -8.25 7.12
C CYS A 141 -11.53 -9.72 7.31
N SER A 142 -12.62 -10.13 6.67
CA SER A 142 -12.90 -11.53 6.42
C SER A 142 -12.08 -11.95 5.20
N ALA A 143 -10.96 -12.67 5.40
CA ALA A 143 -10.17 -13.53 4.49
C ALA A 143 -10.35 -13.46 2.94
N LEU A 144 -10.70 -12.31 2.35
CA LEU A 144 -11.16 -12.18 0.97
C LEU A 144 -10.24 -11.26 0.17
N PHE A 145 -8.94 -11.49 0.30
CA PHE A 145 -7.97 -10.81 -0.56
C PHE A 145 -7.81 -11.55 -1.88
N PRO A 146 -7.31 -10.87 -2.92
CA PRO A 146 -6.80 -11.52 -4.12
C PRO A 146 -5.78 -12.61 -3.75
N ASP A 147 -5.90 -13.77 -4.39
CA ASP A 147 -4.96 -14.88 -4.21
C ASP A 147 -3.54 -14.54 -4.68
N THR A 148 -3.37 -13.43 -5.39
CA THR A 148 -2.09 -12.88 -5.88
C THR A 148 -1.42 -11.90 -4.91
N LEU A 149 -2.00 -11.65 -3.75
CA LEU A 149 -1.42 -10.72 -2.76
C LEU A 149 -0.13 -11.30 -2.19
N GLU A 150 1.00 -10.68 -2.51
CA GLU A 150 2.33 -11.08 -2.09
C GLU A 150 2.83 -10.30 -0.87
N GLU A 151 2.30 -9.09 -0.66
CA GLU A 151 2.74 -8.17 0.38
C GLU A 151 1.57 -7.43 1.01
N LEU A 152 1.54 -7.46 2.35
CA LEU A 152 0.57 -6.74 3.16
C LEU A 152 1.29 -5.95 4.24
N VAL A 153 1.11 -4.64 4.23
CA VAL A 153 1.66 -3.72 5.24
C VAL A 153 0.52 -3.03 5.95
N ILE A 154 0.54 -3.11 7.27
CA ILE A 154 -0.48 -2.53 8.13
C ILE A 154 0.20 -1.62 9.13
N CYS A 155 -0.16 -0.35 9.13
CA CYS A 155 0.27 0.63 10.09
C CYS A 155 -0.96 1.09 10.87
N GLY A 156 -1.03 0.71 12.14
CA GLY A 156 -2.09 1.17 13.03
C GLY A 156 -2.00 2.68 13.28
N PRO A 157 -3.11 3.33 13.64
CA PRO A 157 -3.10 4.71 14.11
C PRO A 157 -2.32 4.83 15.41
N ASP A 158 -1.84 6.04 15.67
CA ASP A 158 -1.26 6.43 16.95
C ASP A 158 -2.31 6.26 18.06
N LEU A 159 -2.22 5.14 18.79
CA LEU A 159 -3.14 4.78 19.88
C LEU A 159 -3.08 5.73 21.09
N THR A 160 -2.28 6.80 21.05
CA THR A 160 -2.14 7.75 22.17
C THR A 160 -3.34 8.67 22.35
N SER A 161 -4.21 8.83 21.35
CA SER A 161 -5.35 9.75 21.41
C SER A 161 -6.71 9.07 21.56
N CYS A 162 -6.78 7.74 21.49
CA CYS A 162 -8.02 7.01 21.63
C CYS A 162 -8.08 6.31 23.00
N ASP A 163 -9.19 6.48 23.72
CA ASP A 163 -9.56 5.67 24.89
C ASP A 163 -9.91 4.22 24.44
N VAL A 164 -8.91 3.51 23.90
CA VAL A 164 -9.00 2.11 23.42
C VAL A 164 -8.75 1.02 24.49
N PRO A 165 -8.64 1.24 25.82
CA PRO A 165 -8.41 0.13 26.75
C PRO A 165 -9.40 -1.04 26.59
N LYS A 166 -10.61 -0.81 26.05
CA LYS A 166 -11.63 -1.85 25.82
C LYS A 166 -11.61 -2.53 24.44
N LEU A 167 -11.03 -1.91 23.42
CA LEU A 167 -10.94 -2.51 22.07
C LEU A 167 -9.64 -3.31 21.88
N MET A 168 -8.65 -3.07 22.75
CA MET A 168 -7.32 -3.69 22.75
C MET A 168 -7.10 -4.67 23.91
N SER A 169 -8.00 -4.73 24.91
CA SER A 169 -7.95 -5.77 25.96
C SER A 169 -8.45 -7.13 25.47
N ALA A 170 -9.14 -7.15 24.33
CA ALA A 170 -9.25 -8.37 23.56
C ALA A 170 -7.94 -8.46 22.75
N PRO A 171 -7.13 -9.54 22.88
CA PRO A 171 -6.23 -9.91 21.79
C PRO A 171 -6.96 -9.75 20.46
N PRO A 172 -6.27 -9.46 19.33
CA PRO A 172 -6.90 -9.70 18.03
C PRO A 172 -7.58 -11.05 18.16
N SER A 173 -8.92 -11.09 18.11
CA SER A 173 -9.64 -12.31 18.47
C SER A 173 -9.07 -13.43 17.60
N ALA A 174 -9.24 -14.68 17.99
CA ALA A 174 -8.78 -15.84 17.20
C ALA A 174 -9.23 -15.81 15.71
N ASP A 175 -10.05 -14.83 15.32
CA ASP A 175 -10.53 -14.49 13.99
C ASP A 175 -9.68 -13.50 13.19
N PHE A 176 -8.56 -12.96 13.70
CA PHE A 176 -7.58 -12.35 12.79
C PHE A 176 -7.24 -13.44 11.77
N PRO A 177 -7.37 -13.19 10.46
CA PRO A 177 -7.33 -14.25 9.45
C PRO A 177 -5.88 -14.70 9.22
N VAL A 178 -5.19 -15.16 10.27
CA VAL A 178 -3.93 -15.87 10.20
C VAL A 178 -4.19 -17.36 10.05
N THR A 179 -5.26 -17.76 9.36
CA THR A 179 -5.19 -19.07 8.72
C THR A 179 -4.28 -18.88 7.52
N PRO A 180 -3.13 -19.56 7.44
CA PRO A 180 -2.21 -19.46 6.31
C PRO A 180 -2.90 -19.66 4.95
N SER A 181 -4.00 -20.42 4.97
CA SER A 181 -4.87 -20.68 3.81
C SER A 181 -5.57 -19.44 3.25
N ALA A 182 -5.78 -18.39 4.04
CA ALA A 182 -6.41 -17.15 3.57
C ALA A 182 -5.52 -16.35 2.60
N PHE A 183 -4.22 -16.64 2.58
CA PHE A 183 -3.21 -15.86 1.88
C PHE A 183 -2.16 -16.75 1.21
N PRO A 184 -2.54 -17.54 0.19
CA PRO A 184 -1.66 -18.57 -0.38
C PRO A 184 -0.37 -18.00 -0.99
N SER A 185 -0.40 -16.77 -1.50
CA SER A 185 0.75 -16.12 -2.15
C SER A 185 1.49 -15.11 -1.27
N LEU A 186 1.06 -14.90 -0.02
CA LEU A 186 1.65 -13.86 0.83
C LEU A 186 3.07 -14.26 1.24
N LYS A 187 4.02 -13.44 0.80
CA LYS A 187 5.45 -13.60 1.03
C LYS A 187 5.96 -12.64 2.09
N ARG A 188 5.34 -11.46 2.19
CA ARG A 188 5.80 -10.37 3.05
C ARG A 188 4.62 -9.81 3.85
N PHE A 189 4.80 -9.75 5.16
CA PHE A 189 3.87 -9.07 6.04
C PHE A 189 4.65 -8.08 6.89
N ALA A 190 4.20 -6.82 6.92
CA ALA A 190 4.73 -5.85 7.84
C ALA A 190 3.63 -5.26 8.71
N TRP A 191 3.93 -5.10 9.99
CA TRP A 191 2.99 -4.51 10.93
C TRP A 191 3.71 -3.45 11.78
N CYS A 192 3.23 -2.22 11.71
CA CYS A 192 3.62 -1.16 12.64
C CYS A 192 2.67 -1.14 13.83
N TYR A 193 3.23 -1.29 15.03
CA TYR A 193 2.51 -1.42 16.28
C TYR A 193 3.12 -0.51 17.35
N ARG A 194 2.29 0.22 18.09
CA ARG A 194 2.71 0.99 19.27
C ARG A 194 2.42 0.15 20.51
N LEU A 195 3.47 -0.22 21.25
CA LEU A 195 3.33 -1.11 22.38
C LEU A 195 2.93 -0.34 23.65
N ALA A 196 1.76 -0.65 24.22
CA ALA A 196 1.26 -0.08 25.46
C ALA A 196 0.86 -1.18 26.44
N GLY A 197 1.62 -1.35 27.53
CA GLY A 197 1.34 -2.31 28.61
C GLY A 197 1.94 -3.71 28.40
N GLU A 198 1.90 -4.54 29.45
CA GLU A 198 2.50 -5.89 29.45
C GLU A 198 1.59 -6.98 28.86
N ALA A 199 0.27 -6.92 29.10
CA ALA A 199 -0.67 -7.97 28.66
C ALA A 199 -0.66 -8.19 27.13
N VAL A 200 -0.36 -7.15 26.37
CA VAL A 200 -0.31 -7.14 24.91
C VAL A 200 0.87 -7.95 24.35
N VAL A 201 1.94 -8.15 25.14
CA VAL A 201 3.18 -8.79 24.68
C VAL A 201 2.97 -10.27 24.36
N GLU A 202 2.32 -11.01 25.25
CA GLU A 202 2.13 -12.46 25.07
C GLU A 202 1.23 -12.77 23.87
N ASP A 203 0.14 -12.00 23.71
CA ASP A 203 -0.79 -12.15 22.59
C ASP A 203 -0.12 -11.82 21.25
N LEU A 204 0.71 -10.77 21.22
CA LEU A 204 1.50 -10.42 20.05
C LEU A 204 2.50 -11.52 19.70
N VAL A 205 3.26 -12.03 20.68
CA VAL A 205 4.21 -13.13 20.49
C VAL A 205 3.49 -14.37 19.97
N GLN A 206 2.34 -14.71 20.53
CA GLN A 206 1.57 -15.87 20.10
C GLN A 206 1.04 -15.69 18.66
N THR A 207 0.57 -14.50 18.32
CA THR A 207 0.12 -14.17 16.95
C THR A 207 1.28 -14.31 15.97
N LEU A 208 2.45 -13.77 16.30
CA LEU A 208 3.65 -13.86 15.46
C LEU A 208 4.09 -15.32 15.30
N ARG A 209 4.05 -16.15 16.35
CA ARG A 209 4.33 -17.59 16.25
C ARG A 209 3.38 -18.29 15.27
N ILE A 210 2.09 -17.93 15.26
CA ILE A 210 1.13 -18.49 14.31
C ILE A 210 1.48 -18.05 12.89
N MET A 211 1.79 -16.77 12.67
CA MET A 211 2.20 -16.24 11.37
C MET A 211 3.47 -16.92 10.85
N LEU A 212 4.46 -17.12 11.73
CA LEU A 212 5.75 -17.72 11.37
C LEU A 212 5.65 -19.21 11.04
N ARG A 213 4.55 -19.91 11.38
CA ARG A 213 4.29 -21.27 10.87
C ARG A 213 4.20 -21.33 9.35
N VAL A 214 3.90 -20.21 8.68
CA VAL A 214 3.90 -20.11 7.23
C VAL A 214 5.32 -19.98 6.72
N ARG A 215 5.90 -21.08 6.20
CA ARG A 215 7.31 -21.15 5.78
C ARG A 215 7.75 -20.14 4.71
N SER A 216 6.83 -19.69 3.87
CA SER A 216 7.10 -18.70 2.82
C SER A 216 7.01 -17.25 3.30
N LEU A 217 6.45 -17.02 4.50
CA LEU A 217 6.16 -15.68 4.99
C LEU A 217 7.39 -15.09 5.69
N ARG A 218 7.74 -13.86 5.31
CA ARG A 218 8.66 -12.98 6.04
C ARG A 218 7.85 -11.93 6.79
N VAL A 219 8.19 -11.73 8.06
CA VAL A 219 7.44 -10.84 8.95
C VAL A 219 8.35 -9.70 9.40
N ALA A 220 7.92 -8.47 9.17
CA ALA A 220 8.56 -7.28 9.71
C ALA A 220 7.65 -6.64 10.75
N LEU A 221 8.11 -6.51 11.98
CA LEU A 221 7.38 -5.82 13.04
C LEU A 221 8.09 -4.50 13.33
N VAL A 222 7.41 -3.39 13.10
CA VAL A 222 7.89 -2.06 13.47
C VAL A 222 7.24 -1.70 14.81
N MET A 223 8.04 -1.64 15.87
CA MET A 223 7.57 -1.31 17.21
C MET A 223 7.90 0.15 17.51
N LEU A 224 6.86 0.94 17.76
CA LEU A 224 7.01 2.29 18.31
C LEU A 224 7.13 2.18 19.83
N VAL A 225 8.32 2.49 20.33
CA VAL A 225 8.73 2.26 21.72
C VAL A 225 8.61 3.57 22.49
N THR A 226 7.97 3.49 23.66
CA THR A 226 8.02 4.55 24.67
C THR A 226 9.13 4.21 25.67
N PRO A 227 9.73 5.19 26.37
CA PRO A 227 10.83 4.91 27.31
C PRO A 227 10.51 3.84 28.36
N HIS A 228 9.23 3.70 28.72
CA HIS A 228 8.75 2.73 29.71
C HIS A 228 8.47 1.33 29.16
N SER A 229 8.59 1.10 27.83
CA SER A 229 8.26 -0.18 27.19
C SER A 229 9.46 -0.92 26.60
N VAL A 230 10.68 -0.47 26.86
CA VAL A 230 11.93 -1.09 26.36
C VAL A 230 12.03 -2.56 26.77
N ASP A 231 11.74 -2.91 28.02
CA ASP A 231 11.79 -4.30 28.48
C ASP A 231 10.81 -5.20 27.73
N ASN A 232 9.61 -4.69 27.42
CA ASN A 232 8.61 -5.43 26.66
C ASN A 232 9.05 -5.65 25.21
N VAL A 233 9.70 -4.66 24.61
CA VAL A 233 10.28 -4.77 23.27
C VAL A 233 11.38 -5.83 23.24
N ILE A 234 12.24 -5.87 24.27
CA ILE A 234 13.28 -6.90 24.40
C ILE A 234 12.64 -8.29 24.56
N LYS A 235 11.58 -8.42 25.37
CA LYS A 235 10.83 -9.68 25.51
C LYS A 235 10.24 -10.16 24.18
N VAL A 236 9.57 -9.28 23.44
CA VAL A 236 9.03 -9.59 22.09
C VAL A 236 10.18 -9.96 21.14
N ALA A 237 11.26 -9.18 21.13
CA ALA A 237 12.42 -9.42 20.29
C ALA A 237 12.98 -10.81 20.49
N ARG A 238 13.36 -11.15 21.72
CA ARG A 238 13.89 -12.49 22.05
C ARG A 238 12.92 -13.60 21.68
N ALA A 239 11.66 -13.46 22.06
CA ALA A 239 10.65 -14.50 21.82
C ALA A 239 10.41 -14.79 20.33
N VAL A 240 10.68 -13.82 19.45
CA VAL A 240 10.45 -13.90 18.01
C VAL A 240 11.74 -14.26 17.27
N THR A 241 12.87 -13.62 17.57
CA THR A 241 14.15 -13.88 16.89
C THR A 241 14.76 -15.22 17.26
N ASP A 242 14.55 -15.69 18.50
CA ASP A 242 15.00 -17.02 18.90
C ASP A 242 14.17 -18.13 18.21
N ALA A 243 12.98 -17.79 17.73
CA ALA A 243 12.07 -18.73 17.09
C ALA A 243 12.28 -18.82 15.57
N ASP A 244 12.63 -17.72 14.89
CA ASP A 244 12.68 -17.68 13.43
C ASP A 244 13.53 -16.52 12.87
N ASP A 245 14.44 -16.82 11.96
CA ASP A 245 15.29 -15.84 11.27
C ASP A 245 14.53 -15.00 10.22
N ARG A 246 13.30 -15.39 9.89
CA ARG A 246 12.44 -14.68 8.92
C ARG A 246 11.65 -13.53 9.55
N ALA A 247 11.77 -13.34 10.85
CA ALA A 247 11.17 -12.24 11.57
C ALA A 247 12.20 -11.13 11.81
N VAL A 248 11.86 -9.90 11.45
CA VAL A 248 12.69 -8.73 11.79
C VAL A 248 11.89 -7.74 12.63
N ILE A 249 12.51 -7.28 13.71
CA ILE A 249 11.93 -6.31 14.62
C ILE A 249 12.71 -5.01 14.51
N ILE A 250 12.01 -3.95 14.09
CA ILE A 250 12.56 -2.60 13.98
C ILE A 250 11.96 -1.81 15.14
N THR A 251 12.82 -1.26 15.99
CA THR A 251 12.40 -0.44 17.11
C THR A 251 12.65 1.03 16.79
N ARG A 252 11.70 1.90 17.13
CA ARG A 252 11.87 3.34 16.94
C ARG A 252 11.28 4.12 18.10
N GLU A 253 12.01 5.12 18.57
CA GLU A 253 11.59 5.99 19.66
C GLU A 253 10.53 6.99 19.17
N THR A 254 9.47 7.18 19.94
CA THR A 254 8.30 7.98 19.54
C THR A 254 8.57 9.48 19.37
N SER A 255 9.67 10.00 19.91
CA SER A 255 10.03 11.43 19.88
C SER A 255 10.44 11.95 18.49
N ASP A 256 10.72 11.06 17.54
CA ASP A 256 11.55 11.38 16.37
C ASP A 256 10.94 10.99 15.01
N VAL A 257 9.60 10.86 14.92
CA VAL A 257 8.96 10.20 13.77
C VAL A 257 7.83 11.00 13.14
N ASP A 258 8.11 11.54 11.95
CA ASP A 258 7.08 11.66 10.92
C ASP A 258 6.88 10.25 10.31
N LEU A 259 5.81 9.56 10.73
CA LEU A 259 5.50 8.21 10.24
C LEU A 259 5.33 8.20 8.72
N HIS A 260 4.97 9.33 8.11
CA HIS A 260 4.91 9.46 6.66
C HIS A 260 6.29 9.48 5.99
N ALA A 261 7.34 9.94 6.67
CA ALA A 261 8.72 9.95 6.14
C ALA A 261 9.39 8.57 6.19
N VAL A 262 9.04 7.73 7.19
CA VAL A 262 9.53 6.34 7.30
C VAL A 262 9.00 5.47 6.17
N PHE A 263 7.78 5.78 5.74
CA PHE A 263 7.07 5.09 4.68
C PHE A 263 6.87 5.99 3.45
N ASP A 264 7.78 6.94 3.20
CA ASP A 264 7.61 7.90 2.11
C ASP A 264 7.43 7.16 0.78
N THR A 265 6.18 7.18 0.32
CA THR A 265 5.70 6.49 -0.88
C THR A 265 6.43 6.93 -2.15
N ASN A 266 7.18 8.04 -2.13
CA ASN A 266 8.00 8.47 -3.25
C ASN A 266 9.38 7.76 -3.29
N ALA A 267 9.91 7.31 -2.14
CA ALA A 267 11.12 6.46 -2.09
C ALA A 267 10.84 5.00 -2.52
N TRP A 268 9.59 4.66 -2.78
CA TRP A 268 9.11 3.31 -3.08
C TRP A 268 9.05 2.97 -4.57
N GLU A 269 9.27 3.95 -5.45
CA GLU A 269 9.29 3.72 -6.90
C GLU A 269 10.54 2.96 -7.39
N GLY A 270 11.57 2.81 -6.54
CA GLY A 270 12.67 1.86 -6.74
C GLY A 270 12.84 0.96 -5.53
N ASP A 271 12.68 -0.37 -5.70
CA ASP A 271 13.01 -1.45 -4.75
C ASP A 271 12.78 -1.16 -3.24
N GLY A 272 11.81 -0.30 -2.90
CA GLY A 272 11.73 0.35 -1.58
C GLY A 272 11.42 -0.59 -0.41
N THR A 273 10.81 -1.74 -0.70
CA THR A 273 10.69 -2.83 0.29
C THR A 273 12.05 -3.33 0.76
N ASP A 274 13.01 -3.43 -0.15
CA ASP A 274 14.39 -3.74 0.15
C ASP A 274 15.00 -2.67 1.05
N SER A 275 14.50 -1.44 1.07
CA SER A 275 14.97 -0.38 1.97
C SER A 275 14.51 -0.58 3.42
N LEU A 276 13.26 -1.00 3.64
CA LEU A 276 12.78 -1.42 4.95
C LEU A 276 13.52 -2.67 5.44
N TRP A 277 13.69 -3.68 4.58
CA TRP A 277 14.46 -4.89 4.88
C TRP A 277 15.98 -4.63 5.03
N ARG A 278 16.54 -3.65 4.31
CA ARG A 278 17.95 -3.19 4.44
C ARG A 278 18.14 -2.33 5.68
N LEU A 279 17.16 -1.52 6.08
CA LEU A 279 17.17 -0.80 7.37
C LEU A 279 17.15 -1.81 8.52
N ALA A 280 16.28 -2.82 8.41
CA ALA A 280 16.25 -4.00 9.28
C ALA A 280 17.60 -4.74 9.33
N GLY A 281 18.28 -4.91 8.19
CA GLY A 281 19.60 -5.54 8.11
C GLY A 281 20.78 -4.67 8.57
N LYS A 282 20.56 -3.37 8.83
CA LYS A 282 21.59 -2.42 9.28
C LYS A 282 21.49 -2.04 10.75
N SER A 283 20.49 -2.52 11.48
CA SER A 283 20.30 -2.18 12.90
C SER A 283 20.52 -3.38 13.82
N LEU A 284 21.76 -3.52 14.29
CA LEU A 284 22.12 -3.86 15.66
C LEU A 284 23.62 -3.53 15.83
N PRO A 285 24.03 -2.68 16.79
CA PRO A 285 25.31 -2.90 17.47
C PRO A 285 25.24 -4.17 18.32
#